data_AF-A0A5C7W217-F1
#
_entry.id   AF-A0A5C7W217-F1
#
_cell.length_a   1.000
_cell.length_b   1.000
_cell.length_c   1.000
_cell.angle_alpha   90.00
_cell.angle_beta   90.00
_cell.angle_gamma   90.00
#
_symmetry.space_group_name_H-M   'P 1'
#
loop_
_entity.id
_entity.type
_entity.pdbx_description
1 polymer ?
#
loop_
_entity_poly.entity_id
_entity_poly.type
_entity_poly.pdbx_seq_one_letter_code
_entity_poly.pdbx_strand_id
1 'polypeptide(L)' 'MSAKTFSRAAAGGAQANLKQLRRVRAPLSLQLPPPRNPIALAMATRSVSSGAGKHIRSQGAQRRADRVALQKAVRNAWND' A
#
# COMPACT_ATOMS: atom_id res chain seq x y z
N MET A 1 51.23 -18.54 8.71
CA MET A 1 49.93 -18.79 8.04
C MET A 1 48.82 -18.25 8.92
N SER A 2 48.11 -17.21 8.48
CA SER A 2 47.04 -16.56 9.27
C SER A 2 45.69 -17.17 8.88
N ALA A 3 45.03 -17.80 9.84
CA ALA A 3 43.73 -18.43 9.63
C ALA A 3 42.65 -17.35 9.46
N LYS A 4 42.09 -17.25 8.26
CA LYS A 4 40.87 -16.48 7.99
C LYS A 4 39.71 -17.13 8.76
N THR A 5 39.39 -16.60 9.93
CA THR A 5 38.21 -16.97 10.70
C THR A 5 36.97 -16.53 9.93
N PHE A 6 36.31 -17.47 9.24
CA PHE A 6 35.01 -17.22 8.63
C PHE A 6 33.99 -16.93 9.75
N SER A 7 33.34 -15.77 9.69
CA SER A 7 32.35 -15.37 10.68
C SER A 7 31.15 -16.32 10.66
N ARG A 8 30.62 -16.66 11.86
CA ARG A 8 29.44 -17.54 12.05
C ARG A 8 28.15 -17.03 11.40
N ALA A 9 28.16 -15.84 10.79
CA ALA A 9 27.06 -15.33 9.98
C ALA A 9 26.72 -16.25 8.79
N ALA A 10 27.70 -17.03 8.30
CA ALA A 10 27.46 -18.07 7.30
C ALA A 10 26.85 -19.36 7.88
N ALA A 11 26.98 -19.61 9.19
CA ALA A 11 26.51 -20.83 9.86
C ALA A 11 25.06 -20.72 10.38
N GLY A 12 24.54 -19.50 10.54
CA GLY A 12 23.11 -19.27 10.74
C GLY A 12 22.42 -19.38 9.39
N GLY A 13 21.85 -20.55 9.09
CA GLY A 13 21.19 -20.83 7.81
C GLY A 13 20.21 -19.73 7.37
N ALA A 14 19.86 -19.70 6.08
CA ALA A 14 19.14 -18.63 5.37
C ALA A 14 18.04 -17.90 6.19
N GLN A 15 17.33 -18.61 7.06
CA GLN A 15 16.31 -18.07 7.97
C GLN A 15 16.82 -17.02 8.98
N ALA A 16 18.04 -17.15 9.52
CA ALA A 16 18.63 -16.18 10.44
C ALA A 16 18.96 -14.85 9.73
N ASN A 17 19.52 -14.95 8.51
CA ASN A 17 19.76 -13.81 7.62
C ASN A 17 18.46 -13.13 7.19
N LEU A 18 17.41 -13.90 6.86
CA LEU A 18 16.11 -13.36 6.49
C LEU A 18 15.46 -12.54 7.61
N LYS A 19 15.56 -12.97 8.87
CA LYS A 19 15.04 -12.20 10.02
C LYS A 19 15.81 -10.89 10.21
N GLN A 20 17.12 -10.87 10.02
CA GLN A 20 17.93 -9.64 10.07
C GLN A 20 17.56 -8.69 8.93
N LEU A 21 17.48 -9.19 7.68
CA LEU A 21 17.05 -8.40 6.52
C LEU A 21 15.63 -7.85 6.67
N ARG A 22 14.71 -8.60 7.27
CA ARG A 22 13.34 -8.13 7.59
C ARG A 22 13.32 -7.02 8.65
N ARG A 23 14.25 -7.04 9.62
CA ARG A 23 14.41 -5.95 10.59
C ARG A 23 14.97 -4.69 9.93
N VAL A 24 15.87 -4.83 8.97
CA VAL A 24 16.40 -3.71 8.18
C VAL A 24 15.32 -3.08 7.29
N ARG A 25 14.40 -3.89 6.76
CA ARG A 25 13.31 -3.44 5.90
C ARG A 25 12.02 -3.09 6.64
N ALA A 26 12.03 -3.04 7.98
CA ALA A 26 10.86 -2.62 8.72
C ALA A 26 10.50 -1.19 8.28
N PRO A 27 9.29 -0.95 7.72
CA PRO A 27 8.88 0.41 7.41
C PRO A 27 8.80 1.14 8.74
N LEU A 28 9.70 2.10 8.95
CA LEU A 28 9.59 3.07 10.03
C LEU A 28 8.33 3.88 9.74
N SER A 29 7.20 3.41 10.25
CA SER A 29 5.97 4.19 10.27
C SER A 29 6.24 5.36 11.19
N LEU A 30 6.61 6.50 10.61
CA LEU A 30 6.86 7.74 11.33
C LEU A 30 5.50 8.18 11.90
N GLN A 31 5.28 7.91 13.19
CA GLN A 31 4.08 8.35 13.87
C GLN A 31 4.29 9.81 14.28
N LEU A 32 3.91 10.74 13.39
CA LEU A 32 3.97 12.16 13.71
C LEU A 32 2.93 12.49 14.78
N PRO A 33 3.25 13.41 15.71
CA PRO A 33 2.26 13.92 16.65
C PRO A 33 1.10 14.59 15.90
N PRO A 34 -0.12 14.55 16.46
CA PRO A 34 -1.27 15.18 15.81
C PRO A 34 -1.01 16.68 15.60
N PRO A 35 -1.42 17.24 14.46
CA PRO A 35 -1.19 18.65 14.18
C PRO A 35 -1.95 19.50 15.20
N ARG A 36 -1.25 20.47 15.80
CA ARG A 36 -1.82 21.41 16.78
C ARG A 36 -2.86 22.36 16.17
N ASN A 37 -2.79 22.57 14.85
CA ASN A 37 -3.74 23.40 14.13
C ASN A 37 -5.02 22.58 13.83
N PRO A 38 -6.22 23.05 14.26
CA PRO A 38 -7.47 22.33 14.08
C PRO A 38 -7.82 22.10 12.60
N ILE A 39 -7.46 23.03 11.71
CA ILE A 39 -7.69 22.90 10.27
C ILE A 39 -6.81 21.79 9.70
N ALA A 40 -5.53 21.77 10.07
CA ALA A 40 -4.61 20.70 9.64
C ALA A 40 -5.04 19.34 10.20
N LEU A 41 -5.58 19.30 11.42
CA LEU A 41 -6.17 18.11 12.02
C LEU A 41 -7.37 17.63 11.20
N ALA A 42 -8.31 18.52 10.86
CA ALA A 42 -9.46 18.19 10.02
C ALA A 42 -9.05 17.71 8.61
N MET A 43 -8.00 18.28 8.03
CA MET A 43 -7.45 17.82 6.75
C MET A 43 -6.81 16.44 6.86
N ALA A 44 -6.01 16.19 7.91
CA ALA A 44 -5.40 14.90 8.16
C ALA A 44 -6.47 13.81 8.41
N THR A 45 -7.47 14.08 9.24
CA THR A 45 -8.58 13.14 9.49
C THR A 45 -9.44 12.93 8.25
N ARG A 46 -9.63 13.93 7.40
CA ARG A 46 -10.29 13.77 6.09
C ARG A 46 -9.44 12.94 5.11
N SER A 47 -8.12 13.03 5.16
CA SER A 47 -7.24 12.22 4.32
C SER A 47 -7.23 10.74 4.74
N VAL A 48 -7.28 10.49 6.06
CA VAL A 48 -7.30 9.14 6.64
C VAL A 48 -8.70 8.52 6.58
N SER A 49 -9.73 9.30 6.92
CA SER A 49 -11.10 8.88 6.75
C SER A 49 -11.39 8.88 5.25
N SER A 50 -11.35 7.69 4.68
CA SER A 50 -11.67 7.39 3.29
C SER A 50 -13.11 7.79 2.84
N GLY A 51 -13.75 8.75 3.52
CA GLY A 51 -15.06 9.31 3.20
C GLY A 51 -15.06 10.12 1.90
N ALA A 52 -13.98 10.84 1.59
CA ALA A 52 -13.82 11.47 0.29
C ALA A 52 -13.70 10.39 -0.79
N GLY A 53 -14.62 10.39 -1.76
CA GLY A 53 -14.68 9.35 -2.78
C GLY A 53 -15.15 7.98 -2.27
N LYS A 54 -15.80 7.88 -1.12
CA LYS A 54 -16.46 6.62 -0.73
C LYS A 54 -17.54 6.20 -1.73
N HIS A 55 -18.24 7.17 -2.32
CA HIS A 55 -19.27 6.91 -3.32
C HIS A 55 -18.69 6.37 -4.63
N ILE A 56 -17.51 6.83 -5.08
CA ILE A 56 -16.83 6.28 -6.28
C ILE A 56 -16.33 4.84 -6.05
N ARG A 57 -15.97 4.47 -4.82
CA ARG A 57 -15.56 3.12 -4.43
C ARG A 57 -16.71 2.21 -3.99
N SER A 58 -17.95 2.69 -4.08
CA SER A 58 -19.12 1.90 -3.68
C SER A 58 -19.44 0.82 -4.72
N GLN A 59 -20.06 -0.28 -4.28
CA GLN A 59 -20.52 -1.34 -5.19
C GLN A 59 -21.49 -0.79 -6.25
N GLY A 60 -22.33 0.19 -5.90
CA GLY A 60 -23.23 0.85 -6.85
C GLY A 60 -22.49 1.68 -7.91
N ALA A 61 -21.37 2.32 -7.56
CA ALA A 61 -20.52 3.00 -8.55
C ALA A 61 -19.83 1.99 -9.46
N GLN A 62 -19.32 0.88 -8.91
CA GLN A 62 -18.74 -0.21 -9.71
C GLN A 62 -19.74 -0.75 -10.73
N ARG A 63 -20.96 -1.10 -10.30
CA ARG A 63 -22.03 -1.57 -11.20
C ARG A 63 -22.35 -0.60 -12.33
N ARG A 64 -22.34 0.71 -12.07
CA ARG A 64 -22.56 1.73 -13.11
C ARG A 64 -21.39 1.78 -14.08
N ALA A 65 -20.15 1.71 -13.59
CA ALA A 65 -18.96 1.67 -14.42
C ALA A 65 -18.98 0.43 -15.34
N ASP A 66 -19.29 -0.74 -14.79
CA ASP A 66 -19.37 -2.00 -15.54
C ASP A 66 -20.46 -1.93 -16.62
N ARG A 67 -21.64 -1.38 -16.29
CA ARG A 67 -22.73 -1.20 -17.26
C ARG A 67 -22.33 -0.29 -18.41
N VAL A 68 -21.69 0.85 -18.11
CA VAL A 68 -21.24 1.79 -19.14
C VAL A 68 -20.14 1.17 -20.01
N ALA A 69 -19.20 0.43 -19.40
CA ALA A 69 -18.16 -0.28 -20.14
C ALA A 69 -18.76 -1.33 -21.08
N LEU A 70 -19.73 -2.12 -20.60
CA LEU A 70 -20.45 -3.09 -21.41
C LEU A 70 -21.21 -2.43 -22.57
N GLN A 71 -21.95 -1.35 -22.30
CA GLN A 71 -22.67 -0.60 -23.34
C GLN A 71 -21.74 -0.04 -24.41
N LYS A 72 -20.57 0.48 -24.01
CA LYS A 72 -19.56 0.96 -24.95
C LYS A 72 -19.00 -0.17 -25.81
N ALA A 73 -18.67 -1.32 -25.20
CA ALA A 73 -18.17 -2.48 -25.93
C ALA A 73 -19.19 -3.00 -26.96
N VAL A 74 -20.46 -3.15 -26.57
CA VAL A 74 -21.53 -3.56 -27.47
C VAL A 74 -21.71 -2.57 -28.62
N ARG A 75 -21.71 -1.27 -28.32
CA ARG A 75 -21.86 -0.24 -29.36
C ARG A 75 -20.69 -0.23 -30.34
N ASN A 76 -19.46 -0.42 -29.86
CA ASN A 76 -18.28 -0.50 -30.73
C ASN A 76 -18.33 -1.74 -31.62
N ALA A 77 -18.65 -2.91 -31.05
CA ALA A 77 -18.79 -4.16 -31.79
C ALA A 77 -19.90 -4.16 -32.86
N TRP A 78 -20.87 -3.22 -32.76
CA TRP A 78 -21.92 -3.03 -33.76
C TRP A 78 -21.54 -2.04 -34.87
N ASN A 79 -20.53 -1.20 -34.63
CA ASN A 79 -20.03 -0.20 -35.60
C ASN A 79 -18.81 -0.71 -36.38
N ASP A 80 -18.20 -1.82 -35.94
CA ASP A 80 -17.19 -2.61 -36.67
C ASP A 80 -17.86 -3.62 -37.61
#